data_AF-A0A7S4J6E1-F1
#
_entry.id   AF-A0A7S4J6E1-F1
#
_cell.length_a   1.000
_cell.length_b   1.000
_cell.length_c   1.000
_cell.angle_alpha   90.00
_cell.angle_beta   90.00
_cell.angle_gamma   90.00
#
_symmetry.space_group_name_H-M   'P 1'
#
loop_
_entity.id
_entity.type
_entity.pdbx_description
1 polymer ?
#
loop_
_entity_poly.entity_id
_entity_poly.type
_entity_poly.pdbx_seq_one_letter_code
_entity_poly.pdbx_strand_id
1 'polypeptide(L)'
;VAADVMLLLTGLLQLGKAGQPGQSIDPDSHERIAMYLQVLSDPSAETAQLYLAHCREAFSTMLAERQAADEADKPAKAAIEVNRQADDLIIVRQLRGRSAEMTSIDLEDDDDFDLSKATGAVKQEDFSSRLKRVTQLTGLSDAVYAEAYVTVHSYDILLDVL
;
A
#
# COMPACT_ATOMS: atom_id res chain seq x y z
N VAL A 1 -25.29 -31.02 9.43
CA VAL A 1 -24.12 -30.18 9.10
C VAL A 1 -24.35 -29.35 7.84
N ALA A 2 -24.44 -29.92 6.62
CA ALA A 2 -24.64 -29.13 5.40
C ALA A 2 -25.94 -28.29 5.45
N ALA A 3 -27.06 -28.89 5.86
CA ALA A 3 -28.34 -28.19 6.01
C ALA A 3 -28.28 -27.04 7.04
N ASP A 4 -27.56 -27.23 8.16
CA ASP A 4 -27.40 -26.21 9.20
C ASP A 4 -26.58 -25.01 8.68
N VAL A 5 -25.52 -25.28 7.91
CA VAL A 5 -24.70 -24.25 7.27
C VAL A 5 -25.52 -23.50 6.23
N MET A 6 -26.30 -24.18 5.40
CA MET A 6 -27.18 -23.53 4.41
C MET A 6 -28.26 -22.67 5.09
N LEU A 7 -28.80 -23.09 6.24
CA LEU A 7 -29.73 -22.28 7.03
C LEU A 7 -29.06 -20.99 7.55
N LEU A 8 -27.82 -21.08 8.02
CA LEU A 8 -27.05 -19.90 8.44
C LEU A 8 -26.78 -18.95 7.26
N LEU A 9 -26.34 -19.48 6.11
CA LEU A 9 -26.04 -18.68 4.90
C LEU A 9 -27.29 -17.98 4.34
N THR A 10 -28.42 -18.68 4.28
CA THR A 10 -29.70 -18.09 3.87
C THR A 10 -30.21 -17.06 4.87
N GLY A 11 -30.02 -17.30 6.17
CA GLY A 11 -30.29 -16.32 7.22
C GLY A 11 -29.45 -15.05 7.09
N LEU A 12 -28.15 -15.17 6.78
CA LEU A 12 -27.26 -14.03 6.52
C LEU A 12 -27.72 -13.22 5.32
N LEU A 13 -28.11 -13.87 4.22
CA LEU A 13 -28.66 -13.17 3.05
C LEU A 13 -29.95 -12.42 3.39
N GLN A 14 -30.83 -13.04 4.18
CA GLN A 14 -32.12 -12.45 4.51
C GLN A 14 -31.98 -11.27 5.48
N LEU A 15 -31.07 -11.38 6.45
CA LEU A 15 -30.68 -10.27 7.32
C LEU A 15 -30.07 -9.11 6.53
N GLY A 16 -29.16 -9.41 5.61
CA GLY A 16 -28.50 -8.43 4.75
C GLY A 16 -29.46 -7.69 3.82
N LYS A 17 -30.55 -8.34 3.38
CA LYS A 17 -31.63 -7.74 2.57
C LYS A 17 -32.65 -6.97 3.39
N ALA A 18 -32.98 -7.46 4.59
CA ALA A 18 -33.96 -6.84 5.49
C ALA A 18 -33.39 -5.68 6.32
N GLY A 19 -32.14 -5.28 6.07
CA GLY A 19 -31.26 -4.55 6.98
C GLY A 19 -31.83 -3.37 7.75
N GLN A 20 -31.20 -3.09 8.91
CA GLN A 20 -31.30 -1.80 9.61
C GLN A 20 -30.81 -0.65 8.70
N PRO A 21 -31.28 0.59 8.91
CA PRO A 21 -30.83 1.73 8.11
C PRO A 21 -29.31 1.95 8.31
N GLY A 22 -28.50 1.61 7.31
CA GLY A 22 -27.08 1.97 7.27
C GLY A 22 -26.13 0.97 6.62
N GLN A 23 -26.43 -0.33 6.62
CA GLN A 23 -25.55 -1.35 6.02
C GLN A 23 -26.38 -2.45 5.35
N SER A 24 -26.65 -2.29 4.05
CA SER A 24 -27.08 -3.39 3.20
C SER A 24 -25.91 -4.32 2.92
N ILE A 25 -26.19 -5.61 2.68
CA ILE A 25 -25.18 -6.54 2.18
C ILE A 25 -24.56 -6.02 0.88
N ASP A 26 -23.25 -6.11 0.75
CA ASP A 26 -22.55 -5.76 -0.47
C ASP A 26 -22.87 -6.79 -1.59
N PRO A 27 -22.94 -6.35 -2.86
CA PRO A 27 -23.29 -7.24 -3.96
C PRO A 27 -22.36 -8.46 -4.09
N ASP A 28 -21.06 -8.27 -3.87
CA ASP A 28 -20.05 -9.33 -3.98
C ASP A 28 -20.25 -10.42 -2.91
N SER A 29 -20.46 -10.04 -1.65
CA SER A 29 -20.75 -10.99 -0.58
C SER A 29 -22.08 -11.70 -0.80
N HIS A 30 -23.08 -11.01 -1.35
CA HIS A 30 -24.34 -11.65 -1.73
C HIS A 30 -24.11 -12.75 -2.78
N GLU A 31 -23.37 -12.45 -3.85
CA GLU A 31 -23.04 -13.40 -4.91
C GLU A 31 -22.20 -14.57 -4.39
N ARG A 32 -21.19 -14.31 -3.56
CA ARG A 32 -20.37 -15.36 -2.93
C ARG A 32 -21.19 -16.30 -2.07
N ILE A 33 -22.06 -15.78 -1.20
CA ILE A 33 -22.93 -16.62 -0.36
C ILE A 33 -23.88 -17.44 -1.22
N ALA A 34 -24.45 -16.85 -2.29
CA ALA A 34 -25.30 -17.57 -3.23
C ALA A 34 -24.54 -18.71 -3.94
N MET A 35 -23.30 -18.47 -4.37
CA MET A 35 -22.45 -19.50 -4.98
C MET A 35 -22.16 -20.63 -3.99
N TYR A 36 -21.85 -20.33 -2.72
CA TYR A 36 -21.63 -21.36 -1.71
C TYR A 36 -22.89 -22.16 -1.40
N LEU A 37 -24.07 -21.53 -1.40
CA LEU A 37 -25.34 -22.25 -1.29
C LEU A 37 -25.53 -23.24 -2.44
N GLN A 38 -25.18 -22.85 -3.67
CA GLN A 38 -25.26 -23.73 -4.83
C GLN A 38 -24.27 -24.91 -4.72
N VAL A 39 -23.03 -24.65 -4.31
CA VAL A 39 -21.99 -25.69 -4.11
C VAL A 39 -22.38 -26.67 -2.99
N LEU A 40 -23.00 -26.18 -1.91
CA LEU A 40 -23.47 -27.03 -0.81
C LEU A 40 -24.73 -27.84 -1.16
N SER A 41 -25.53 -27.34 -2.11
CA SER A 41 -26.74 -28.04 -2.59
C SER A 41 -26.39 -29.29 -3.40
N ASP A 42 -25.33 -29.22 -4.21
CA ASP A 42 -24.85 -30.33 -5.03
C ASP A 42 -23.30 -30.44 -4.97
N PRO A 43 -22.77 -31.09 -3.91
CA PRO A 43 -21.33 -31.21 -3.74
C PRO A 43 -20.76 -32.28 -4.66
N SER A 44 -19.91 -31.87 -5.62
CA SER A 44 -19.11 -32.79 -6.43
C SER A 44 -17.74 -33.05 -5.80
N ALA A 45 -17.14 -34.21 -6.09
CA ALA A 45 -15.79 -34.53 -5.61
C ALA A 45 -14.75 -33.51 -6.12
N GLU A 46 -14.96 -33.00 -7.33
CA GLU A 46 -14.12 -31.99 -7.96
C GLU A 46 -14.23 -30.64 -7.25
N THR A 47 -15.44 -30.18 -6.93
CA THR A 47 -15.63 -28.90 -6.21
C THR A 47 -15.08 -28.99 -4.79
N ALA A 48 -15.24 -30.14 -4.13
CA ALA A 48 -14.64 -30.36 -2.81
C ALA A 48 -13.11 -30.27 -2.85
N GLN A 49 -12.44 -30.87 -3.84
CA GLN A 49 -10.99 -30.76 -4.02
C GLN A 49 -10.55 -29.34 -4.35
N LEU A 50 -11.30 -28.64 -5.20
CA LEU A 50 -11.06 -27.25 -5.54
C LEU A 50 -11.03 -26.35 -4.30
N TYR A 51 -12.09 -26.39 -3.49
CA TYR A 51 -12.21 -25.53 -2.31
C TYR A 51 -11.28 -25.94 -1.15
N LEU A 52 -11.05 -27.24 -0.92
CA LEU A 52 -10.28 -27.70 0.25
C LEU A 52 -8.77 -27.78 0.00
N ALA A 53 -8.32 -27.96 -1.25
CA ALA A 53 -6.91 -28.15 -1.58
C ALA A 53 -6.41 -27.07 -2.55
N HIS A 54 -7.00 -26.96 -3.74
CA HIS A 54 -6.44 -26.13 -4.81
C HIS A 54 -6.47 -24.63 -4.50
N CYS A 55 -7.54 -24.11 -3.86
CA CYS A 55 -7.59 -22.70 -3.44
C CYS A 55 -6.43 -22.34 -2.49
N ARG A 56 -6.11 -23.24 -1.54
CA ARG A 56 -5.00 -23.03 -0.60
C ARG A 56 -3.66 -23.07 -1.31
N GLU A 57 -3.46 -24.03 -2.20
CA GLU A 57 -2.24 -24.19 -2.98
C GLU A 57 -1.98 -22.95 -3.85
N ALA A 58 -2.97 -22.54 -4.65
CA ALA A 58 -2.87 -21.36 -5.50
C ALA A 58 -2.56 -20.09 -4.68
N PHE A 59 -3.22 -19.90 -3.54
CA PHE A 59 -2.93 -18.78 -2.65
C PHE A 59 -1.53 -18.83 -2.06
N SER A 60 -1.04 -20.01 -1.68
CA SER A 60 0.32 -20.18 -1.17
C SER A 60 1.39 -19.86 -2.22
N THR A 61 1.17 -20.26 -3.48
CA THR A 61 2.05 -19.93 -4.60
C THR A 61 2.08 -18.42 -4.85
N MET A 62 0.91 -17.78 -4.90
CA MET A 62 0.80 -16.33 -5.08
C MET A 62 1.55 -15.56 -3.98
N LEU A 63 1.45 -16.00 -2.72
CA LEU A 63 2.18 -15.37 -1.61
C LEU A 63 3.70 -15.54 -1.73
N ALA A 64 4.17 -16.71 -2.14
CA ALA A 64 5.59 -16.96 -2.34
C ALA A 64 6.17 -16.09 -3.48
N GLU A 65 5.43 -15.95 -4.59
CA GLU A 65 5.81 -15.07 -5.70
C GLU A 65 5.84 -13.60 -5.28
N ARG A 66 4.83 -13.15 -4.55
CA ARG A 66 4.76 -11.77 -4.04
C ARG A 66 5.93 -11.47 -3.09
N GLN A 67 6.23 -12.37 -2.16
CA GLN A 67 7.37 -12.22 -1.26
C GLN A 67 8.69 -12.16 -2.03
N ALA A 68 8.87 -13.01 -3.06
CA ALA A 68 10.06 -12.98 -3.89
C ALA A 68 10.19 -11.66 -4.67
N ALA A 69 9.08 -11.12 -5.19
CA ALA A 69 9.06 -9.81 -5.84
C ALA A 69 9.40 -8.68 -4.86
N ASP A 70 8.81 -8.68 -3.67
CA ASP A 70 9.09 -7.68 -2.63
C ASP A 70 10.56 -7.72 -2.17
N GLU A 71 11.19 -8.90 -2.08
CA GLU A 71 12.63 -9.01 -1.79
C GLU A 71 13.52 -8.55 -2.95
N ALA A 72 13.08 -8.71 -4.20
CA ALA A 72 13.81 -8.22 -5.38
C ALA A 72 13.71 -6.70 -5.54
N ASP A 73 12.57 -6.12 -5.18
CA ASP A 73 12.32 -4.68 -5.22
C ASP A 73 12.84 -3.94 -3.98
N LYS A 74 13.21 -4.66 -2.91
CA LYS A 74 13.99 -4.04 -1.83
C LYS A 74 15.28 -3.51 -2.45
N PRO A 75 15.55 -2.20 -2.37
CA PRO A 75 16.84 -1.70 -2.79
C PRO A 75 17.88 -2.49 -2.01
N ALA A 76 18.80 -3.15 -2.73
CA ALA A 76 19.97 -3.77 -2.13
C ALA A 76 20.46 -2.77 -1.11
N LYS A 77 20.52 -3.15 0.18
CA LYS A 77 20.94 -2.26 1.26
C LYS A 77 22.24 -1.62 0.81
N ALA A 78 22.15 -0.44 0.19
CA ALA A 78 23.29 0.38 -0.06
C ALA A 78 23.82 0.54 1.35
N ALA A 79 25.02 0.02 1.60
CA ALA A 79 25.70 0.31 2.85
C ALA A 79 25.45 1.80 3.06
N ILE A 80 24.78 2.15 4.16
CA ILE A 80 24.50 3.54 4.46
C ILE A 80 25.89 4.16 4.41
N GLU A 81 26.20 4.89 3.34
CA GLU A 81 27.43 5.66 3.27
C GLU A 81 27.18 6.70 4.34
N VAL A 82 27.77 6.44 5.51
CA VAL A 82 27.77 7.37 6.63
C VAL A 82 28.64 8.52 6.16
N ASN A 83 28.02 9.41 5.39
CA ASN A 83 28.68 10.57 4.79
C ASN A 83 29.15 11.56 5.86
N ARG A 84 28.62 11.44 7.09
CA ARG A 84 28.91 12.30 8.24
C ARG A 84 29.04 11.47 9.50
N GLN A 85 30.07 11.71 10.29
CA GLN A 85 30.22 11.09 11.60
C GLN A 85 29.35 11.83 12.62
N ALA A 86 28.90 11.13 13.68
CA ALA A 86 28.06 11.75 14.72
C ALA A 86 28.72 12.95 15.44
N ASP A 87 30.05 13.03 15.40
CA ASP A 87 30.86 14.09 16.01
C ASP A 87 31.13 15.28 15.07
N ASP A 88 30.62 15.24 13.83
CA ASP A 88 30.80 16.34 12.88
C ASP A 88 30.11 17.62 13.38
N LEU A 89 30.85 18.74 13.29
CA LEU A 89 30.36 20.04 13.72
C LEU A 89 29.18 20.49 12.84
N ILE A 90 28.02 20.70 13.46
CA ILE A 90 26.85 21.28 12.78
C ILE A 90 27.02 22.80 12.74
N ILE A 91 27.20 23.35 11.53
CA ILE A 91 27.26 24.80 11.32
C ILE A 91 25.83 25.31 11.10
N VAL A 92 25.26 25.97 12.11
CA VAL A 92 23.92 26.56 12.01
C VAL A 92 24.02 27.93 11.34
N ARG A 93 23.67 28.01 10.05
CA ARG A 93 23.72 29.25 9.23
C ARG A 93 23.08 30.47 9.90
N GLN A 94 21.95 30.27 10.59
CA GLN A 94 21.20 31.34 11.27
C GLN A 94 21.95 31.96 12.47
N LEU A 95 22.94 31.24 13.01
CA LEU A 95 23.75 31.68 14.15
C LEU A 95 25.11 32.24 13.71
N ARG A 96 25.37 32.36 12.40
CA ARG A 96 26.64 32.85 11.87
C ARG A 96 26.73 34.37 12.03
N GLY A 97 27.72 34.82 12.80
CA GLY A 97 28.05 36.25 12.92
C GLY A 97 28.55 36.82 11.59
N ARG A 98 28.31 38.12 11.35
CA ARG A 98 28.57 38.83 10.08
C ARG A 98 30.05 38.90 9.63
N SER A 99 30.96 38.20 10.30
CA SER A 99 32.42 38.28 10.10
C SER A 99 33.13 36.92 9.98
N ALA A 100 32.41 35.80 9.90
CA ALA A 100 33.03 34.48 9.77
C ALA A 100 33.41 34.17 8.31
N GLU A 101 34.73 34.06 8.08
CA GLU A 101 35.40 33.74 6.81
C GLU A 101 34.79 32.53 6.09
N MET A 102 34.61 32.66 4.78
CA MET A 102 33.93 31.71 3.91
C MET A 102 34.90 30.60 3.50
N THR A 103 34.87 29.45 4.19
CA THR A 103 35.53 28.23 3.72
C THR A 103 34.72 27.61 2.59
N SER A 104 35.37 27.34 1.45
CA SER A 104 34.76 26.82 0.22
C SER A 104 34.03 25.48 0.39
N ILE A 105 34.44 24.68 1.38
CA ILE A 105 33.80 23.39 1.72
C ILE A 105 32.38 23.54 2.29
N ASP A 106 32.01 24.72 2.80
CA ASP A 106 30.75 24.96 3.54
C ASP A 106 29.59 25.43 2.64
N LEU A 107 29.84 25.65 1.35
CA LEU A 107 28.87 26.18 0.38
C LEU A 107 28.56 25.24 -0.78
N GLU A 108 29.34 24.18 -0.97
CA GLU A 108 29.22 23.37 -2.19
C GLU A 108 28.13 22.29 -2.09
N ASP A 109 27.83 21.74 -0.91
CA ASP A 109 26.96 20.55 -0.80
C ASP A 109 25.46 20.85 -0.71
N ASP A 110 25.04 21.82 0.12
CA ASP A 110 23.60 22.13 0.31
C ASP A 110 23.07 23.05 -0.79
N ASP A 111 23.90 23.98 -1.28
CA ASP A 111 23.49 24.88 -2.34
C ASP A 111 23.37 24.13 -3.68
N ASP A 112 24.17 23.10 -3.98
CA ASP A 112 24.02 22.33 -5.24
C ASP A 112 22.72 21.52 -5.29
N PHE A 113 22.24 20.98 -4.17
CA PHE A 113 20.96 20.27 -4.12
C PHE A 113 19.77 21.24 -4.28
N ASP A 114 19.78 22.37 -3.57
CA ASP A 114 18.72 23.37 -3.69
C ASP A 114 18.80 24.14 -5.02
N LEU A 115 20.00 24.39 -5.55
CA LEU A 115 20.23 25.02 -6.86
C LEU A 115 19.80 24.07 -7.98
N SER A 116 20.12 22.78 -7.94
CA SER A 116 19.66 21.82 -8.94
C SER A 116 18.14 21.66 -8.93
N LYS A 117 17.51 21.74 -7.75
CA LYS A 117 16.05 21.77 -7.59
C LYS A 117 15.43 23.07 -8.10
N ALA A 118 16.04 24.23 -7.81
CA ALA A 118 15.55 25.55 -8.22
C ALA A 118 15.79 25.85 -9.70
N THR A 119 16.84 25.30 -10.31
CA THR A 119 17.17 25.45 -11.74
C THR A 119 16.40 24.47 -12.63
N GLY A 120 15.61 23.57 -12.07
CA GLY A 120 14.83 22.58 -12.81
C GLY A 120 15.68 21.46 -13.43
N ALA A 121 16.93 21.29 -12.97
CA ALA A 121 17.80 20.19 -13.40
C ALA A 121 17.44 18.85 -12.74
N VAL A 122 16.61 18.88 -11.68
CA VAL A 122 15.97 17.68 -11.14
C VAL A 122 14.94 17.21 -12.15
N LYS A 123 15.19 16.03 -12.74
CA LYS A 123 14.27 15.31 -13.64
C LYS A 123 12.85 15.40 -13.07
N GLN A 124 11.92 15.89 -13.89
CA GLN A 124 10.48 15.83 -13.65
C GLN A 124 10.16 14.42 -13.13
N GLU A 125 9.63 14.31 -11.91
CA GLU A 125 9.29 13.00 -11.35
C GLU A 125 8.42 12.23 -12.35
N ASP A 126 8.93 11.07 -12.79
CA ASP A 126 8.22 10.25 -13.76
C ASP A 126 6.85 9.87 -13.19
N PHE A 127 5.78 10.07 -13.95
CA PHE A 127 4.43 9.68 -13.56
C PHE A 127 4.37 8.19 -13.12
N SER A 128 5.23 7.36 -13.71
CA SER A 128 5.41 5.95 -13.33
C SER A 128 5.89 5.75 -11.89
N SER A 129 6.79 6.60 -11.36
CA SER A 129 7.24 6.50 -9.96
C SER A 129 6.16 6.95 -8.98
N ARG A 130 5.25 7.85 -9.39
CA ARG A 130 4.09 8.26 -8.59
C ARG A 130 3.05 7.15 -8.48
N LEU A 131 2.79 6.43 -9.59
CA LEU A 131 1.89 5.26 -9.59
C LEU A 131 2.37 4.13 -8.70
N LYS A 132 3.70 3.92 -8.59
CA LYS A 132 4.26 2.93 -7.67
C LYS A 132 3.99 3.24 -6.18
N ARG A 133 3.56 4.45 -5.85
CA ARG A 133 3.33 4.93 -4.48
C ARG A 133 1.86 5.12 -4.13
N VAL A 134 0.96 4.61 -4.97
CA VAL A 134 -0.47 4.56 -4.70
C VAL A 134 -0.75 3.52 -3.63
N THR A 135 -1.45 3.92 -2.56
CA THR A 135 -1.88 3.01 -1.50
C THR A 135 -3.39 2.94 -1.48
N GLN A 136 -3.92 1.74 -1.64
CA GLN A 136 -5.35 1.47 -1.49
C GLN A 136 -5.74 1.63 -0.02
N LEU A 137 -6.70 2.52 0.28
CA LEU A 137 -7.17 2.79 1.64
C LEU A 137 -8.38 1.93 2.03
N THR A 138 -9.18 1.54 1.04
CA THR A 138 -10.43 0.80 1.22
C THR A 138 -10.38 -0.56 0.56
N GLY A 139 -11.00 -1.56 1.18
CA GLY A 139 -11.11 -2.90 0.62
C GLY A 139 -12.06 -2.97 -0.57
N LEU A 140 -12.06 -4.12 -1.28
CA LEU A 140 -12.95 -4.39 -2.41
C LEU A 140 -14.44 -4.34 -2.03
N SER A 141 -14.76 -4.67 -0.78
CA SER A 141 -16.14 -4.75 -0.28
C SER A 141 -16.62 -3.48 0.43
N ASP A 142 -15.82 -2.41 0.42
CA ASP A 142 -16.21 -1.15 1.03
C ASP A 142 -17.19 -0.38 0.13
N ALA A 143 -18.12 0.35 0.74
CA ALA A 143 -19.16 1.09 0.00
C ALA A 143 -18.60 2.25 -0.84
N VAL A 144 -17.41 2.74 -0.51
CA VAL A 144 -16.68 3.79 -1.23
C VAL A 144 -15.27 3.29 -1.45
N TYR A 145 -14.83 3.35 -2.70
CA TYR A 145 -13.45 3.07 -3.07
C TYR A 145 -12.61 4.33 -2.89
N ALA A 146 -11.45 4.21 -2.23
CA ALA A 146 -10.49 5.28 -2.10
C ALA A 146 -9.05 4.77 -2.20
N GLU A 147 -8.25 5.49 -2.99
CA GLU A 147 -6.81 5.33 -3.08
C GLU A 147 -6.13 6.65 -2.71
N ALA A 148 -4.92 6.58 -2.18
CA ALA A 148 -4.14 7.78 -1.87
C ALA A 148 -2.75 7.76 -2.48
N TYR A 149 -2.34 8.91 -3.01
CA TYR A 149 -0.95 9.22 -3.35
C TYR A 149 -0.28 9.88 -2.14
N VAL A 150 0.84 9.30 -1.71
CA VAL A 150 1.65 9.85 -0.60
C VAL A 150 2.83 10.63 -1.17
N THR A 151 2.86 11.95 -0.96
CA THR A 151 3.99 12.81 -1.33
C THR A 151 4.67 13.36 -0.08
N VAL A 152 5.98 13.17 0.02
CA VAL A 152 6.78 13.64 1.16
C VAL A 152 7.67 14.78 0.70
N HIS A 153 7.49 15.96 1.28
CA HIS A 153 8.28 17.16 1.02
C HIS A 153 8.98 17.59 2.29
N SER A 154 10.21 17.10 2.49
CA SER A 154 11.06 17.36 3.67
C SER A 154 10.38 17.01 5.01
N TYR A 155 9.55 17.91 5.54
CA TYR A 155 8.81 17.74 6.80
C TYR A 155 7.29 17.61 6.62
N ASP A 156 6.79 17.85 5.41
CA ASP A 156 5.35 17.80 5.09
C ASP A 156 5.00 16.49 4.38
N ILE A 157 3.89 15.87 4.80
CA ILE A 157 3.31 14.68 4.16
C ILE A 157 1.96 15.09 3.58
N LEU A 158 1.85 15.03 2.26
CA LEU A 158 0.62 15.29 1.52
C LEU A 158 0.00 13.96 1.12
N LEU A 159 -1.30 13.81 1.41
CA LEU A 159 -2.13 12.69 1.01
C LEU A 159 -3.17 13.22 0.02
N ASP A 160 -3.03 12.85 -1.25
CA ASP A 160 -4.04 13.14 -2.26
C ASP A 160 -4.94 11.93 -2.43
N VAL A 161 -6.23 12.06 -2.08
CA VAL A 161 -7.20 10.96 -2.03
C VAL A 161 -8.12 11.06 -3.24
N LEU A 162 -8.18 9.99 -4.04
CA LEU A 162 -9.09 9.84 -5.17
C LEU A 162 -10.23 8.89 -4.85
#